data_AF-A0A8I1MS28-F1
#
_entry.id   AF-A0A8I1MS28-F1
#
_cell.length_a   1.000
_cell.length_b   1.000
_cell.length_c   1.000
_cell.angle_alpha   90.00
_cell.angle_beta   90.00
_cell.angle_gamma   90.00
#
_symmetry.space_group_name_H-M   'P 1'
#
loop_
_entity.id
_entity.type
_entity.pdbx_description
1 polymer ?
#
loop_
_entity_poly.entity_id
_entity_poly.type
_entity_poly.pdbx_seq_one_letter_code
_entity_poly.pdbx_strand_id
1 'polypeptide(L)'
;MKLVDRFAWGGWCGTGSEEFGIPQAYARVICDVLEKRWGDMADEVLEQAGNLDPALSARLLAAVLADPHDTVRQWAEYARAHEDENFYWEERYQSLLAISICLADERRLDFLESLLEQVREKTSVFKAIGKFIPTAQRNSVGWGIPDGWPCHGLELVQSIPTTSSEQKRAMELLNREAFAELRVKDATKLAWILAQKQRKESIPALRQLLNHPSETVAKQAAEGLIAMGEKAEIPEKLGDVRCVIALNGKPFSVWSVRSIVTGEKSHNASNAPTSEDGVLLLPRDWFLDPGEPVKRIVLTNVESSSLITPRFVVEIPPPAADSREPIPVNIEAKVLALRLVLPHPMEEYHGREMAVTLRSTRAAELPVYSGRDVINLPVTDRVEFPALAPGAYQIELRIPGSATWKGEFVVGEKDVQEVALSRGSDVHFALQPIEAWQLGVVLPQLWRDGREFPAEFDYATKTFRGVPPGAYTFRIPSSAELQKRQGADSFDGPMFSGAERSFEIKADSPIEIDLGEIPLAALPAKQEKKKTSRE
;
A
#
# COMPACT_ATOMS: atom_id res chain seq x y z
N MET A 1 32.79 14.21 27.26
CA MET A 1 32.15 13.69 26.04
C MET A 1 30.65 13.71 26.33
N LYS A 2 29.87 14.51 25.60
CA LYS A 2 28.42 14.67 25.89
C LYS A 2 27.69 13.40 25.46
N LEU A 3 26.70 12.95 26.23
CA LEU A 3 25.94 11.73 25.95
C LEU A 3 25.25 11.76 24.57
N VAL A 4 25.02 12.96 24.04
CA VAL A 4 24.36 13.26 22.75
C VAL A 4 25.16 12.73 21.55
N ASP A 5 26.48 12.64 21.65
CA ASP A 5 27.34 12.30 20.51
C ASP A 5 27.38 10.78 20.18
N ARG A 6 26.64 9.94 20.95
CA ARG A 6 26.58 8.49 20.74
C ARG A 6 25.38 8.00 19.92
N PHE A 7 24.46 8.88 19.52
CA PHE A 7 23.25 8.51 18.78
C PHE A 7 23.12 9.36 17.50
N ALA A 8 24.01 9.13 16.53
CA ALA A 8 23.89 9.70 15.19
C ALA A 8 22.85 8.90 14.39
N TRP A 9 21.80 9.56 13.93
CA TRP A 9 20.72 8.98 13.14
C TRP A 9 21.12 8.80 11.67
N GLY A 10 20.73 7.66 11.10
CA GLY A 10 20.74 7.37 9.65
C GLY A 10 19.49 7.92 8.96
N GLY A 11 19.63 8.27 7.68
CA GLY A 11 18.60 8.93 6.88
C GLY A 11 17.39 8.07 6.47
N TRP A 12 16.37 8.78 6.04
CA TRP A 12 14.95 8.46 5.76
C TRP A 12 14.57 7.24 4.90
N CYS A 13 15.48 6.35 4.50
CA CYS A 13 15.12 5.20 3.68
C CYS A 13 15.98 3.97 4.04
N GLY A 14 15.63 3.28 5.12
CA GLY A 14 16.27 2.02 5.47
C GLY A 14 15.53 1.32 6.60
N THR A 15 14.67 0.37 6.24
CA THR A 15 14.17 -0.81 7.02
C THR A 15 14.21 -0.77 8.55
N GLY A 16 13.90 0.36 9.20
CA GLY A 16 13.89 0.55 10.65
C GLY A 16 12.71 -0.13 11.36
N SER A 17 12.28 -1.30 10.88
CA SER A 17 11.17 -2.08 11.41
C SER A 17 11.52 -2.86 12.69
N GLU A 18 12.67 -2.62 13.33
CA GLU A 18 13.06 -3.34 14.56
C GLU A 18 13.36 -2.46 15.79
N GLU A 19 13.28 -1.12 15.72
CA GLU A 19 13.76 -0.29 16.86
C GLU A 19 12.76 0.71 17.47
N PHE A 20 11.47 0.67 17.12
CA PHE A 20 10.49 1.61 17.68
C PHE A 20 9.81 1.13 18.99
N GLY A 21 10.33 0.08 19.63
CA GLY A 21 9.76 -0.52 20.84
C GLY A 21 10.66 -0.52 22.08
N ILE A 22 11.75 0.24 22.13
CA ILE A 22 12.79 0.04 23.15
C ILE A 22 12.75 1.09 24.29
N PRO A 23 12.95 0.69 25.57
CA PRO A 23 13.14 1.54 26.75
C PRO A 23 14.14 2.72 26.64
N GLN A 24 14.96 2.81 25.59
CA GLN A 24 15.92 3.92 25.44
C GLN A 24 15.27 5.23 24.98
N ALA A 25 14.20 5.18 24.19
CA ALA A 25 13.40 6.38 23.88
C ALA A 25 12.73 6.92 25.16
N TYR A 26 12.17 6.02 25.97
CA TYR A 26 11.63 6.32 27.31
C TYR A 26 12.69 6.94 28.22
N ALA A 27 13.90 6.37 28.25
CA ALA A 27 15.00 6.88 29.06
C ALA A 27 15.52 8.24 28.59
N ARG A 28 15.55 8.50 27.28
CA ARG A 28 15.98 9.79 26.72
C ARG A 28 14.98 10.90 27.06
N VAL A 29 13.68 10.67 26.83
CA VAL A 29 12.63 11.60 27.27
C VAL A 29 12.72 11.87 28.77
N ILE A 30 12.87 10.84 29.62
CA ILE A 30 12.99 11.02 31.07
C ILE A 30 14.28 11.79 31.46
N CYS A 31 15.43 11.49 30.86
CA CYS A 31 16.69 12.18 31.13
C CYS A 31 16.60 13.66 30.75
N ASP A 32 16.06 13.95 29.57
CA ASP A 32 15.88 15.31 29.10
C ASP A 32 14.84 16.04 30.00
N VAL A 33 13.80 15.33 30.53
CA VAL A 33 12.79 15.83 31.50
C VAL A 33 13.47 16.36 32.74
N LEU A 34 14.45 15.60 33.23
CA LEU A 34 15.22 15.92 34.42
C LEU A 34 16.22 17.07 34.20
N GLU A 35 16.67 17.32 32.97
CA GLU A 35 17.66 18.36 32.62
C GLU A 35 17.07 19.75 32.29
N LYS A 36 15.73 19.90 32.19
CA LYS A 36 15.02 21.18 31.93
C LYS A 36 15.45 21.93 30.66
N ARG A 37 15.93 21.24 29.62
CA ARG A 37 16.42 21.85 28.34
C ARG A 37 15.36 21.85 27.22
N TRP A 38 14.10 22.14 27.57
CA TRP A 38 12.94 21.76 26.73
C TRP A 38 12.37 22.79 25.77
N GLY A 39 12.70 24.07 25.92
CA GLY A 39 12.27 25.08 24.95
C GLY A 39 12.79 24.80 23.53
N ASP A 40 13.95 24.12 23.44
CA ASP A 40 14.66 23.88 22.19
C ASP A 40 14.35 22.50 21.55
N MET A 41 13.61 21.62 22.24
CA MET A 41 13.46 20.20 21.87
C MET A 41 12.03 19.65 21.99
N ALA A 42 11.02 20.50 22.15
CA ALA A 42 9.61 20.08 22.25
C ALA A 42 9.20 19.14 21.08
N ASP A 43 9.65 19.47 19.87
CA ASP A 43 9.47 18.69 18.64
C ASP A 43 9.98 17.23 18.78
N GLU A 44 11.20 17.04 19.31
CA GLU A 44 11.80 15.71 19.53
C GLU A 44 11.08 14.90 20.63
N VAL A 45 10.63 15.55 21.71
CA VAL A 45 9.92 14.85 22.83
C VAL A 45 8.68 14.17 22.37
N LEU A 46 7.90 14.88 21.58
CA LEU A 46 6.58 14.45 21.22
C LEU A 46 6.59 13.60 19.94
N GLU A 47 7.62 13.72 19.09
CA GLU A 47 7.94 12.65 18.11
C GLU A 47 8.14 11.32 18.84
N GLN A 48 8.83 11.35 19.99
CA GLN A 48 8.97 10.16 20.85
C GLN A 48 7.69 9.85 21.64
N ALA A 49 6.95 10.86 22.15
CA ALA A 49 5.73 10.70 22.95
C ALA A 49 4.54 10.15 22.16
N GLY A 50 4.49 10.39 20.84
CA GLY A 50 3.53 9.78 19.92
C GLY A 50 3.69 8.26 19.79
N ASN A 51 4.84 7.72 20.20
CA ASN A 51 5.16 6.28 20.24
C ASN A 51 5.01 5.67 21.66
N LEU A 52 4.66 6.47 22.68
CA LEU A 52 4.45 5.99 24.05
C LEU A 52 2.96 5.78 24.33
N ASP A 53 2.66 5.11 25.45
CA ASP A 53 1.32 5.08 26.02
C ASP A 53 0.76 6.52 26.20
N PRO A 54 -0.44 6.84 25.66
CA PRO A 54 -0.98 8.20 25.70
C PRO A 54 -1.18 8.78 27.11
N ALA A 55 -1.45 7.94 28.11
CA ALA A 55 -1.60 8.41 29.49
C ALA A 55 -0.25 8.77 30.11
N LEU A 56 0.82 8.03 29.80
CA LEU A 56 2.18 8.38 30.17
C LEU A 56 2.62 9.69 29.49
N SER A 57 2.38 9.82 28.18
CA SER A 57 2.68 11.04 27.42
C SER A 57 1.97 12.26 28.00
N ALA A 58 0.68 12.17 28.29
CA ALA A 58 -0.08 13.24 28.92
C ALA A 58 0.49 13.67 30.28
N ARG A 59 0.90 12.70 31.13
CA ARG A 59 1.51 12.99 32.44
C ARG A 59 2.87 13.68 32.30
N LEU A 60 3.68 13.27 31.33
CA LEU A 60 4.98 13.88 31.06
C LEU A 60 4.81 15.31 30.57
N LEU A 61 3.92 15.54 29.60
CA LEU A 61 3.64 16.88 29.09
C LEU A 61 3.10 17.81 30.18
N ALA A 62 2.16 17.35 31.00
CA ALA A 62 1.61 18.13 32.12
C ALA A 62 2.65 18.45 33.20
N ALA A 63 3.69 17.64 33.36
CA ALA A 63 4.76 17.89 34.33
C ALA A 63 5.77 18.94 33.86
N VAL A 64 5.83 19.21 32.54
CA VAL A 64 6.94 19.96 31.92
C VAL A 64 6.48 21.22 31.21
N LEU A 65 5.28 21.21 30.61
CA LEU A 65 4.74 22.33 29.87
C LEU A 65 3.85 23.21 30.74
N ALA A 66 3.96 24.52 30.55
CA ALA A 66 3.07 25.48 31.20
C ALA A 66 1.62 25.36 30.70
N ASP A 67 1.43 25.05 29.42
CA ASP A 67 0.12 24.73 28.83
C ASP A 67 0.21 23.52 27.87
N PRO A 68 0.04 22.29 28.38
CA PRO A 68 0.12 21.08 27.55
C PRO A 68 -1.04 20.99 26.55
N HIS A 69 -2.20 21.60 26.83
CA HIS A 69 -3.35 21.60 25.93
C HIS A 69 -3.09 22.43 24.68
N ASP A 70 -2.57 23.64 24.86
CA ASP A 70 -2.27 24.52 23.74
C ASP A 70 -1.19 23.92 22.83
N THR A 71 -0.19 23.26 23.42
CA THR A 71 0.87 22.58 22.67
C THR A 71 0.31 21.43 21.81
N VAL A 72 -0.48 20.53 22.41
CA VAL A 72 -1.12 19.42 21.67
C VAL A 72 -2.05 19.95 20.58
N ARG A 73 -2.74 21.08 20.82
CA ARG A 73 -3.61 21.74 19.84
C ARG A 73 -2.83 22.26 18.63
N GLN A 74 -1.81 23.07 18.85
CA GLN A 74 -0.98 23.63 17.77
C GLN A 74 -0.39 22.52 16.88
N TRP A 75 -0.11 21.36 17.47
CA TRP A 75 0.47 20.24 16.77
C TRP A 75 -0.53 19.39 16.01
N ALA A 76 -1.74 19.25 16.55
CA ALA A 76 -2.85 18.66 15.82
C ALA A 76 -3.16 19.52 14.58
N GLU A 77 -3.10 20.85 14.72
CA GLU A 77 -3.21 21.82 13.62
C GLU A 77 -2.05 21.68 12.62
N TYR A 78 -0.81 21.55 13.09
CA TYR A 78 0.38 21.36 12.26
C TYR A 78 0.36 20.05 11.47
N ALA A 79 0.10 18.93 12.15
CA ALA A 79 0.02 17.61 11.52
C ALA A 79 -1.06 17.58 10.43
N ARG A 80 -2.13 18.36 10.62
CA ARG A 80 -3.19 18.54 9.63
C ARG A 80 -2.75 19.37 8.45
N ALA A 81 -2.04 20.49 8.68
CA ALA A 81 -1.55 21.34 7.61
C ALA A 81 -0.58 20.63 6.66
N HIS A 82 0.02 19.52 7.09
CA HIS A 82 0.98 18.72 6.34
C HIS A 82 0.47 17.30 6.05
N GLU A 83 -0.86 17.11 5.93
CA GLU A 83 -1.46 15.81 5.63
C GLU A 83 -0.96 15.19 4.32
N ASP A 84 -0.65 16.02 3.32
CA ASP A 84 -0.19 15.59 1.99
C ASP A 84 1.31 15.22 1.97
N GLU A 85 2.07 15.60 3.00
CA GLU A 85 3.53 15.41 3.05
C GLU A 85 3.95 14.16 3.86
N ASN A 86 3.01 13.55 4.58
CA ASN A 86 3.32 12.50 5.53
C ASN A 86 2.35 11.33 5.44
N PHE A 87 2.86 10.18 4.98
CA PHE A 87 2.09 8.94 4.84
C PHE A 87 1.43 8.46 6.15
N TYR A 88 1.94 8.91 7.31
CA TYR A 88 1.48 8.51 8.65
C TYR A 88 0.78 9.64 9.42
N TRP A 89 0.24 10.65 8.72
CA TRP A 89 -0.37 11.80 9.38
C TRP A 89 -1.60 11.39 10.22
N GLU A 90 -2.40 10.43 9.76
CA GLU A 90 -3.65 10.03 10.43
C GLU A 90 -3.36 9.36 11.77
N GLU A 91 -2.36 8.47 11.82
CA GLU A 91 -1.91 7.81 13.05
C GLU A 91 -1.37 8.81 14.05
N ARG A 92 -0.54 9.75 13.61
CA ARG A 92 -0.01 10.82 14.46
C ARG A 92 -1.11 11.71 15.00
N TYR A 93 -2.06 12.08 14.15
CA TYR A 93 -3.22 12.87 14.54
C TYR A 93 -4.06 12.16 15.59
N GLN A 94 -4.31 10.84 15.43
CA GLN A 94 -5.02 10.04 16.43
C GLN A 94 -4.25 9.94 17.76
N SER A 95 -2.92 9.81 17.74
CA SER A 95 -2.10 9.81 18.96
C SER A 95 -2.19 11.14 19.72
N LEU A 96 -2.19 12.28 19.01
CA LEU A 96 -2.34 13.60 19.63
C LEU A 96 -3.73 13.77 20.28
N LEU A 97 -4.79 13.28 19.62
CA LEU A 97 -6.13 13.24 20.21
C LEU A 97 -6.20 12.29 21.42
N ALA A 98 -5.47 11.18 21.41
CA ALA A 98 -5.41 10.27 22.54
C ALA A 98 -4.70 10.91 23.76
N ILE A 99 -3.63 11.64 23.53
CA ILE A 99 -2.94 12.42 24.58
C ILE A 99 -3.90 13.47 25.14
N SER A 100 -4.63 14.19 24.26
CA SER A 100 -5.51 15.27 24.70
C SER A 100 -6.60 14.78 25.66
N ILE A 101 -7.22 13.62 25.42
CA ILE A 101 -8.24 13.06 26.33
C ILE A 101 -7.68 12.56 27.67
N CYS A 102 -6.37 12.29 27.72
CA CYS A 102 -5.65 11.84 28.91
C CYS A 102 -5.01 12.98 29.73
N LEU A 103 -5.10 14.23 29.29
CA LEU A 103 -4.66 15.37 30.10
C LEU A 103 -5.68 15.65 31.23
N ALA A 104 -5.21 15.89 32.45
CA ALA A 104 -6.08 16.09 33.62
C ALA A 104 -6.58 17.54 33.74
N ASP A 105 -7.39 17.99 32.78
CA ASP A 105 -7.91 19.37 32.67
C ASP A 105 -9.37 19.36 32.15
N GLU A 106 -10.15 20.38 32.52
CA GLU A 106 -11.53 20.58 32.03
C GLU A 106 -11.56 21.09 30.58
N ARG A 107 -10.46 21.68 30.09
CA ARG A 107 -10.31 22.23 28.72
C ARG A 107 -10.27 21.17 27.61
N ARG A 108 -10.24 19.89 27.96
CA ARG A 108 -10.18 18.78 26.99
C ARG A 108 -11.32 18.84 25.96
N LEU A 109 -12.55 19.06 26.41
CA LEU A 109 -13.71 19.14 25.51
C LEU A 109 -13.72 20.43 24.70
N ASP A 110 -13.20 21.55 25.24
CA ASP A 110 -13.08 22.80 24.50
C ASP A 110 -12.18 22.64 23.28
N PHE A 111 -11.04 21.94 23.45
CA PHE A 111 -10.13 21.62 22.35
C PHE A 111 -10.78 20.72 21.28
N LEU A 112 -11.47 19.66 21.70
CA LEU A 112 -12.14 18.76 20.74
C LEU A 112 -13.30 19.46 20.02
N GLU A 113 -14.03 20.35 20.71
CA GLU A 113 -15.07 21.18 20.11
C GLU A 113 -14.48 22.15 19.07
N SER A 114 -13.38 22.84 19.38
CA SER A 114 -12.74 23.72 18.40
C SER A 114 -12.25 22.96 17.17
N LEU A 115 -11.75 21.73 17.36
CA LEU A 115 -11.37 20.88 16.24
C LEU A 115 -12.57 20.48 15.38
N LEU A 116 -13.73 20.18 15.95
CA LEU A 116 -14.94 19.82 15.17
C LEU A 116 -15.34 20.91 14.17
N GLU A 117 -15.08 22.18 14.48
CA GLU A 117 -15.40 23.30 13.60
C GLU A 117 -14.36 23.50 12.50
N GLN A 118 -13.13 23.06 12.73
CA GLN A 118 -11.98 23.31 11.86
C GLN A 118 -11.67 22.14 10.91
N VAL A 119 -11.98 20.91 11.33
CA VAL A 119 -11.60 19.73 10.55
C VAL A 119 -12.69 19.33 9.56
N ARG A 120 -12.26 19.11 8.31
CA ARG A 120 -13.10 18.50 7.29
C ARG A 120 -13.39 17.03 7.61
N GLU A 121 -12.41 16.33 8.19
CA GLU A 121 -12.54 14.94 8.62
C GLU A 121 -12.76 14.80 10.12
N LYS A 122 -13.99 14.47 10.50
CA LYS A 122 -14.42 14.48 11.90
C LYS A 122 -14.32 13.11 12.58
N THR A 123 -14.06 12.04 11.82
CA THR A 123 -14.01 10.65 12.31
C THR A 123 -13.18 10.48 13.58
N SER A 124 -11.93 10.94 13.58
CA SER A 124 -11.02 10.80 14.73
C SER A 124 -11.44 11.68 15.92
N VAL A 125 -11.97 12.88 15.66
CA VAL A 125 -12.48 13.79 16.70
C VAL A 125 -13.73 13.21 17.36
N PHE A 126 -14.68 12.65 16.58
CA PHE A 126 -15.84 11.95 17.13
C PHE A 126 -15.44 10.79 18.03
N LYS A 127 -14.46 9.97 17.63
CA LYS A 127 -13.93 8.90 18.48
C LYS A 127 -13.43 9.44 19.82
N ALA A 128 -12.65 10.53 19.80
CA ALA A 128 -12.12 11.15 21.01
C ALA A 128 -13.23 11.69 21.93
N ILE A 129 -14.21 12.43 21.40
CA ILE A 129 -15.36 12.92 22.17
C ILE A 129 -16.18 11.75 22.74
N GLY A 130 -16.37 10.69 21.96
CA GLY A 130 -17.05 9.47 22.39
C GLY A 130 -16.40 8.78 23.60
N LYS A 131 -15.12 9.04 23.90
CA LYS A 131 -14.46 8.50 25.10
C LYS A 131 -14.96 9.12 26.39
N PHE A 132 -15.50 10.34 26.34
CA PHE A 132 -16.03 11.00 27.54
C PHE A 132 -17.31 10.36 28.04
N ILE A 133 -18.02 9.60 27.19
CA ILE A 133 -19.32 8.99 27.51
C ILE A 133 -19.11 7.51 27.83
N PRO A 134 -19.51 7.02 29.02
CA PRO A 134 -19.46 5.61 29.35
C PRO A 134 -20.30 4.76 28.40
N THR A 135 -19.78 3.59 27.99
CA THR A 135 -20.51 2.64 27.15
C THR A 135 -21.49 1.82 28.00
N ALA A 136 -22.71 1.58 27.52
CA ALA A 136 -23.74 0.82 28.25
C ALA A 136 -23.43 -0.67 28.39
N GLN A 137 -22.64 -1.25 27.46
CA GLN A 137 -22.12 -2.61 27.53
C GLN A 137 -20.60 -2.61 27.30
N ARG A 138 -19.85 -3.38 28.09
CA ARG A 138 -18.44 -3.72 27.79
C ARG A 138 -18.43 -4.75 26.66
N ASN A 139 -18.63 -4.31 25.42
CA ASN A 139 -18.33 -5.16 24.28
C ASN A 139 -16.84 -5.05 23.99
N SER A 140 -16.08 -6.06 24.42
CA SER A 140 -14.69 -6.27 24.03
C SER A 140 -14.65 -6.76 22.58
N VAL A 141 -15.01 -5.90 21.63
CA VAL A 141 -14.66 -6.16 20.23
C VAL A 141 -13.29 -5.54 20.03
N GLY A 142 -12.27 -6.35 20.28
CA GLY A 142 -10.92 -6.03 19.83
C GLY A 142 -10.96 -5.98 18.31
N TRP A 143 -10.71 -4.81 17.74
CA TRP A 143 -10.37 -4.72 16.34
C TRP A 143 -9.09 -5.52 16.13
N GLY A 144 -9.08 -6.42 15.15
CA GLY A 144 -7.84 -7.03 14.68
C GLY A 144 -6.89 -5.91 14.26
N ILE A 145 -5.77 -5.80 14.95
CA ILE A 145 -4.67 -4.93 14.57
C ILE A 145 -4.10 -5.53 13.27
N PRO A 146 -4.00 -4.79 12.15
CA PRO A 146 -3.18 -5.22 11.04
C PRO A 146 -1.74 -5.34 11.55
N ASP A 147 -1.14 -6.52 11.40
CA ASP A 147 0.20 -6.81 11.90
C ASP A 147 1.22 -5.74 11.45
N GLY A 148 1.90 -5.15 12.43
CA GLY A 148 3.02 -4.23 12.25
C GLY A 148 2.63 -2.75 12.35
N TRP A 149 2.73 -2.19 13.57
CA TRP A 149 3.27 -0.86 13.95
C TRP A 149 2.75 -0.42 15.34
N PRO A 150 3.55 0.24 16.20
CA PRO A 150 3.19 0.55 17.60
C PRO A 150 2.45 1.89 17.74
N CYS A 151 1.40 2.14 16.96
CA CYS A 151 0.56 3.32 17.14
C CYS A 151 -0.67 2.93 17.97
N HIS A 152 -0.76 3.39 19.21
CA HIS A 152 -1.94 3.15 20.06
C HIS A 152 -3.13 3.98 19.56
N GLY A 153 -3.92 3.42 18.65
CA GLY A 153 -5.14 4.07 18.16
C GLY A 153 -6.09 4.43 19.30
N LEU A 154 -6.89 5.50 19.11
CA LEU A 154 -7.93 5.97 20.05
C LEU A 154 -8.82 4.84 20.58
N GLU A 155 -8.97 3.74 19.85
CA GLU A 155 -9.73 2.54 20.22
C GLU A 155 -9.32 1.97 21.60
N LEU A 156 -8.03 1.92 21.93
CA LEU A 156 -7.50 1.24 23.14
C LEU A 156 -7.40 2.15 24.37
N VAL A 157 -7.54 3.46 24.19
CA VAL A 157 -7.30 4.44 25.24
C VAL A 157 -8.57 4.64 26.07
N GLN A 158 -8.41 4.62 27.40
CA GLN A 158 -9.44 5.02 28.34
C GLN A 158 -9.23 6.49 28.71
N SER A 159 -10.27 7.31 28.62
CA SER A 159 -10.19 8.68 29.14
C SER A 159 -10.08 8.66 30.66
N ILE A 160 -9.49 9.71 31.23
CA ILE A 160 -9.60 9.99 32.67
C ILE A 160 -11.10 10.07 33.06
N PRO A 161 -11.49 9.66 34.29
CA PRO A 161 -12.87 9.76 34.77
C PRO A 161 -13.51 11.11 34.43
N THR A 162 -14.71 11.06 33.85
CA THR A 162 -15.45 12.24 33.41
C THR A 162 -16.57 12.58 34.36
N THR A 163 -16.78 13.87 34.59
CA THR A 163 -17.92 14.37 35.36
C THR A 163 -19.22 14.17 34.57
N SER A 164 -20.36 14.13 35.26
CA SER A 164 -21.67 14.08 34.61
C SER A 164 -21.91 15.27 33.68
N SER A 165 -21.31 16.42 33.97
CA SER A 165 -21.37 17.63 33.13
C SER A 165 -20.61 17.44 31.81
N GLU A 166 -19.37 16.94 31.88
CA GLU A 166 -18.57 16.62 30.68
C GLU A 166 -19.23 15.53 29.82
N GLN A 167 -19.81 14.50 30.44
CA GLN A 167 -20.56 13.46 29.73
C GLN A 167 -21.75 14.03 28.96
N LYS A 168 -22.51 14.94 29.60
CA LYS A 168 -23.66 15.59 28.98
C LYS A 168 -23.21 16.47 27.81
N ARG A 169 -22.19 17.30 28.02
CA ARG A 169 -21.65 18.18 26.98
C ARG A 169 -21.09 17.39 25.79
N ALA A 170 -20.33 16.31 26.04
CA ALA A 170 -19.83 15.44 24.98
C ALA A 170 -20.97 14.82 24.16
N MET A 171 -22.07 14.44 24.80
CA MET A 171 -23.26 13.94 24.09
C MET A 171 -23.93 15.04 23.26
N GLU A 172 -24.06 16.25 23.79
CA GLU A 172 -24.61 17.41 23.08
C GLU A 172 -23.77 17.73 21.83
N LEU A 173 -22.44 17.69 21.93
CA LEU A 173 -21.53 17.87 20.78
C LEU A 173 -21.74 16.82 19.70
N LEU A 174 -21.76 15.52 20.06
CA LEU A 174 -21.97 14.45 19.07
C LEU A 174 -23.37 14.55 18.43
N ASN A 175 -24.39 14.89 19.21
CA ASN A 175 -25.76 15.04 18.70
C ASN A 175 -25.89 16.23 17.74
N ARG A 176 -25.18 17.34 18.00
CA ARG A 176 -25.18 18.54 17.14
C ARG A 176 -24.66 18.23 15.72
N GLU A 177 -23.76 17.27 15.61
CA GLU A 177 -23.07 16.92 14.38
C GLU A 177 -23.85 15.89 13.52
N ALA A 178 -24.96 15.37 14.02
CA ALA A 178 -25.82 14.49 13.25
C ALA A 178 -26.64 15.30 12.25
N PHE A 179 -26.21 15.41 10.99
CA PHE A 179 -26.98 16.05 9.91
C PHE A 179 -26.82 15.28 8.58
N ALA A 180 -27.68 15.59 7.60
CA ALA A 180 -27.82 14.78 6.39
C ALA A 180 -26.66 14.96 5.40
N GLU A 181 -25.97 16.08 5.47
CA GLU A 181 -24.83 16.47 4.63
C GLU A 181 -23.48 16.07 5.23
N LEU A 182 -23.47 15.31 6.33
CA LEU A 182 -22.23 14.82 6.92
C LEU A 182 -21.61 13.76 5.98
N ARG A 183 -20.29 13.78 5.80
CA ARG A 183 -19.62 12.80 4.93
C ARG A 183 -19.90 11.37 5.40
N VAL A 184 -20.06 10.43 4.46
CA VAL A 184 -20.46 9.04 4.77
C VAL A 184 -19.58 8.39 5.85
N LYS A 185 -18.25 8.54 5.76
CA LYS A 185 -17.29 8.00 6.75
C LYS A 185 -17.54 8.56 8.15
N ASP A 186 -17.72 9.88 8.24
CA ASP A 186 -17.95 10.60 9.50
C ASP A 186 -19.33 10.26 10.08
N ALA A 187 -20.38 10.24 9.25
CA ALA A 187 -21.74 9.91 9.65
C ALA A 187 -21.88 8.46 10.11
N THR A 188 -21.22 7.52 9.43
CA THR A 188 -21.18 6.10 9.83
C THR A 188 -20.51 5.95 11.19
N LYS A 189 -19.35 6.62 11.40
CA LYS A 189 -18.66 6.58 12.69
C LYS A 189 -19.49 7.23 13.80
N LEU A 190 -20.14 8.36 13.53
CA LEU A 190 -21.01 9.04 14.50
C LEU A 190 -22.20 8.15 14.89
N ALA A 191 -22.90 7.58 13.92
CA ALA A 191 -24.01 6.64 14.16
C ALA A 191 -23.56 5.46 15.04
N TRP A 192 -22.42 4.86 14.73
CA TRP A 192 -21.85 3.77 15.52
C TRP A 192 -21.54 4.20 16.96
N ILE A 193 -20.91 5.37 17.17
CA ILE A 193 -20.60 5.87 18.52
C ILE A 193 -21.89 6.06 19.32
N LEU A 194 -22.87 6.78 18.76
CA LEU A 194 -24.15 7.05 19.41
C LEU A 194 -24.91 5.75 19.75
N ALA A 195 -24.88 4.76 18.85
CA ALA A 195 -25.46 3.44 19.05
C ALA A 195 -24.77 2.66 20.19
N GLN A 196 -23.43 2.68 20.25
CA GLN A 196 -22.65 2.01 21.30
C GLN A 196 -22.92 2.60 22.69
N LYS A 197 -23.16 3.92 22.78
CA LYS A 197 -23.43 4.57 24.07
C LYS A 197 -24.81 4.25 24.62
N GLN A 198 -25.80 3.93 23.77
CA GLN A 198 -27.18 3.60 24.14
C GLN A 198 -27.80 4.59 25.14
N ARG A 199 -27.55 5.89 24.93
CA ARG A 199 -28.07 6.97 25.76
C ARG A 199 -29.35 7.48 25.13
N LYS A 200 -30.43 7.65 25.91
CA LYS A 200 -31.72 8.12 25.38
C LYS A 200 -31.60 9.48 24.67
N GLU A 201 -30.64 10.28 25.13
CA GLU A 201 -30.27 11.57 24.57
C GLU A 201 -29.79 11.48 23.11
N SER A 202 -29.31 10.33 22.62
CA SER A 202 -28.84 10.16 21.22
C SER A 202 -29.94 9.75 20.23
N ILE A 203 -31.14 9.42 20.71
CA ILE A 203 -32.26 9.00 19.85
C ILE A 203 -32.58 10.04 18.74
N PRO A 204 -32.67 11.36 19.02
CA PRO A 204 -32.94 12.34 17.98
C PRO A 204 -31.86 12.37 16.89
N ALA A 205 -30.59 12.31 17.29
CA ALA A 205 -29.45 12.32 16.37
C ALA A 205 -29.43 11.06 15.49
N LEU A 206 -29.70 9.89 16.07
CA LEU A 206 -29.82 8.65 15.30
C LEU A 206 -31.02 8.68 14.33
N ARG A 207 -32.15 9.28 14.72
CA ARG A 207 -33.28 9.49 13.80
C ARG A 207 -32.93 10.45 12.66
N GLN A 208 -32.06 11.42 12.89
CA GLN A 208 -31.57 12.30 11.83
C GLN A 208 -30.64 11.54 10.88
N LEU A 209 -29.70 10.74 11.41
CA LEU A 209 -28.80 9.90 10.60
C LEU A 209 -29.53 8.78 9.85
N LEU A 210 -30.68 8.30 10.34
CA LEU A 210 -31.54 7.35 9.62
C LEU A 210 -32.01 7.91 8.26
N ASN A 211 -32.17 9.23 8.16
CA ASN A 211 -32.57 9.93 6.93
C ASN A 211 -31.39 10.27 6.01
N HIS A 212 -30.16 9.95 6.42
CA HIS A 212 -28.98 10.19 5.60
C HIS A 212 -29.07 9.48 4.23
N PRO A 213 -28.56 10.06 3.11
CA PRO A 213 -28.68 9.46 1.77
C PRO A 213 -27.98 8.09 1.63
N SER A 214 -26.89 7.88 2.37
CA SER A 214 -26.19 6.59 2.43
C SER A 214 -27.01 5.52 3.16
N GLU A 215 -27.17 4.36 2.52
CA GLU A 215 -27.81 3.19 3.11
C GLU A 215 -26.99 2.62 4.28
N THR A 216 -25.65 2.66 4.19
CA THR A 216 -24.73 2.22 5.26
C THR A 216 -24.96 3.02 6.54
N VAL A 217 -25.03 4.35 6.44
CA VAL A 217 -25.30 5.23 7.58
C VAL A 217 -26.68 4.96 8.15
N ALA A 218 -27.70 4.86 7.29
CA ALA A 218 -29.07 4.62 7.71
C ALA A 218 -29.25 3.27 8.42
N LYS A 219 -28.60 2.20 7.94
CA LYS A 219 -28.56 0.88 8.60
C LYS A 219 -27.92 0.96 9.98
N GLN A 220 -26.74 1.57 10.07
CA GLN A 220 -26.04 1.72 11.35
C GLN A 220 -26.87 2.50 12.38
N ALA A 221 -27.57 3.55 11.94
CA ALA A 221 -28.46 4.35 12.78
C ALA A 221 -29.71 3.56 13.20
N ALA A 222 -30.32 2.79 12.30
CA ALA A 222 -31.47 1.94 12.57
C ALA A 222 -31.12 0.85 13.61
N GLU A 223 -29.98 0.18 13.45
CA GLU A 223 -29.47 -0.79 14.43
C GLU A 223 -29.33 -0.17 15.82
N GLY A 224 -28.78 1.05 15.90
CA GLY A 224 -28.66 1.78 17.17
C GLY A 224 -30.01 2.09 17.82
N LEU A 225 -30.99 2.53 17.03
CA LEU A 225 -32.36 2.78 17.50
C LEU A 225 -33.02 1.49 18.01
N ILE A 226 -32.93 0.40 17.24
CA ILE A 226 -33.49 -0.91 17.62
C ILE A 226 -32.85 -1.44 18.90
N ALA A 227 -31.53 -1.32 19.05
CA ALA A 227 -30.82 -1.71 20.27
C ALA A 227 -31.27 -0.94 21.52
N MET A 228 -31.78 0.29 21.34
CA MET A 228 -32.37 1.10 22.41
C MET A 228 -33.87 0.86 22.62
N GLY A 229 -34.47 -0.09 21.89
CA GLY A 229 -35.90 -0.43 21.98
C GLY A 229 -36.81 0.49 21.16
N GLU A 230 -36.24 1.34 20.30
CA GLU A 230 -37.01 2.17 19.37
C GLU A 230 -37.36 1.39 18.11
N LYS A 231 -38.51 1.70 17.50
CA LYS A 231 -38.83 1.22 16.15
C LYS A 231 -38.07 2.06 15.13
N ALA A 232 -37.36 1.42 14.22
CA ALA A 232 -36.67 2.08 13.11
C ALA A 232 -36.99 1.36 11.80
N GLU A 233 -37.55 2.09 10.85
CA GLU A 233 -37.73 1.66 9.47
C GLU A 233 -36.80 2.50 8.60
N ILE A 234 -36.00 1.83 7.77
CA ILE A 234 -35.04 2.52 6.90
C ILE A 234 -35.82 3.07 5.69
N PRO A 235 -35.82 4.39 5.45
CA PRO A 235 -36.45 4.96 4.26
C PRO A 235 -35.83 4.38 2.98
N GLU A 236 -36.62 4.29 1.92
CA GLU A 236 -36.13 3.83 0.61
C GLU A 236 -34.92 4.66 0.15
N LYS A 237 -33.82 3.98 -0.19
CA LYS A 237 -32.57 4.60 -0.68
C LYS A 237 -32.42 4.34 -2.18
N LEU A 238 -31.57 5.12 -2.85
CA LEU A 238 -31.33 5.00 -4.30
C LEU A 238 -30.64 3.68 -4.71
N GLY A 239 -30.02 2.99 -3.75
CA GLY A 239 -29.20 1.81 -4.00
C GLY A 239 -27.92 2.12 -4.78
N ASP A 240 -27.17 1.07 -5.09
CA ASP A 240 -25.88 1.17 -5.79
C ASP A 240 -26.00 1.79 -7.18
N VAL A 241 -24.90 2.38 -7.66
CA VAL A 241 -24.78 2.82 -9.05
C VAL A 241 -24.60 1.58 -9.92
N ARG A 242 -25.43 1.45 -10.95
CA ARG A 242 -25.44 0.29 -11.85
C ARG A 242 -24.71 0.63 -13.14
N CYS A 243 -23.59 -0.02 -13.43
CA CYS A 243 -22.92 0.05 -14.72
C CYS A 243 -23.25 -1.21 -15.52
N VAL A 244 -23.87 -1.07 -16.69
CA VAL A 244 -24.22 -2.20 -17.58
C VAL A 244 -23.13 -2.34 -18.62
N ILE A 245 -22.24 -3.31 -18.42
CA ILE A 245 -21.06 -3.51 -19.23
C ILE A 245 -21.38 -4.50 -20.35
N ALA A 246 -21.19 -4.06 -21.59
CA ALA A 246 -21.29 -4.90 -22.77
C ALA A 246 -19.95 -4.97 -23.49
N LEU A 247 -19.49 -6.18 -23.79
CA LEU A 247 -18.31 -6.45 -24.61
C LEU A 247 -18.76 -6.94 -25.99
N ASN A 248 -18.44 -6.19 -27.05
CA ASN A 248 -18.85 -6.50 -28.43
C ASN A 248 -20.38 -6.75 -28.54
N GLY A 249 -21.18 -5.93 -27.86
CA GLY A 249 -22.64 -6.00 -27.86
C GLY A 249 -23.25 -7.13 -27.03
N LYS A 250 -22.45 -7.92 -26.31
CA LYS A 250 -22.92 -8.97 -25.39
C LYS A 250 -22.67 -8.58 -23.94
N PRO A 251 -23.52 -9.00 -22.98
CA PRO A 251 -23.25 -8.81 -21.56
C PRO A 251 -21.86 -9.29 -21.17
N PHE A 252 -21.10 -8.45 -20.47
CA PHE A 252 -19.80 -8.82 -19.93
C PHE A 252 -20.02 -9.53 -18.59
N SER A 253 -20.37 -10.82 -18.64
CA SER A 253 -20.91 -11.56 -17.50
C SER A 253 -19.86 -12.35 -16.72
N VAL A 254 -19.98 -12.42 -15.40
CA VAL A 254 -19.17 -13.28 -14.50
C VAL A 254 -17.65 -12.99 -14.55
N TRP A 255 -17.27 -11.74 -14.86
CA TRP A 255 -15.89 -11.28 -14.81
C TRP A 255 -15.68 -10.31 -13.66
N SER A 256 -14.52 -10.38 -13.02
CA SER A 256 -14.08 -9.36 -12.06
C SER A 256 -13.72 -8.09 -12.81
N VAL A 257 -14.31 -6.96 -12.42
CA VAL A 257 -13.97 -5.64 -12.95
C VAL A 257 -13.46 -4.80 -11.80
N ARG A 258 -12.29 -4.19 -12.03
CA ARG A 258 -11.75 -3.17 -11.15
C ARG A 258 -12.42 -1.84 -11.45
N SER A 259 -12.99 -1.24 -10.42
CA SER A 259 -13.59 0.08 -10.46
C SER A 259 -12.75 1.06 -9.67
N ILE A 260 -12.58 2.28 -10.20
CA ILE A 260 -11.89 3.38 -9.55
C ILE A 260 -12.76 4.62 -9.71
N VAL A 261 -13.28 5.15 -8.62
CA VAL A 261 -14.10 6.38 -8.59
C VAL A 261 -13.23 7.47 -8.01
N THR A 262 -12.92 8.50 -8.80
CA THR A 262 -11.97 9.55 -8.38
C THR A 262 -12.66 10.90 -8.21
N GLY A 263 -12.40 11.56 -7.08
CA GLY A 263 -12.67 12.97 -6.80
C GLY A 263 -11.47 13.86 -7.18
N GLU A 264 -11.27 14.94 -6.43
CA GLU A 264 -10.16 15.87 -6.64
C GLU A 264 -8.89 15.48 -5.86
N LYS A 265 -9.07 14.94 -4.67
CA LYS A 265 -8.06 14.55 -3.69
C LYS A 265 -8.21 13.11 -3.20
N SER A 266 -9.34 12.46 -3.45
CA SER A 266 -9.63 11.09 -3.03
C SER A 266 -9.98 10.18 -4.20
N HIS A 267 -9.81 8.89 -3.96
CA HIS A 267 -10.30 7.86 -4.86
C HIS A 267 -10.78 6.67 -4.04
N ASN A 268 -11.82 6.01 -4.52
CA ASN A 268 -12.26 4.72 -4.04
C ASN A 268 -11.98 3.69 -5.13
N ALA A 269 -11.46 2.52 -4.75
CA ALA A 269 -11.22 1.43 -5.68
C ALA A 269 -11.69 0.10 -5.10
N SER A 270 -12.30 -0.73 -5.94
CA SER A 270 -12.63 -2.11 -5.60
C SER A 270 -12.59 -3.01 -6.83
N ASN A 271 -12.48 -4.31 -6.59
CA ASN A 271 -12.70 -5.35 -7.58
C ASN A 271 -14.03 -6.02 -7.25
N ALA A 272 -14.95 -6.10 -8.22
CA ALA A 272 -16.21 -6.79 -8.04
C ALA A 272 -16.63 -7.54 -9.31
N PRO A 273 -17.28 -8.71 -9.19
CA PRO A 273 -17.78 -9.42 -10.33
C PRO A 273 -19.02 -8.74 -10.93
N THR A 274 -19.17 -8.83 -12.24
CA THR A 274 -20.41 -8.50 -12.96
C THR A 274 -21.45 -9.61 -12.85
N SER A 275 -22.74 -9.27 -12.81
CA SER A 275 -23.84 -10.25 -12.91
C SER A 275 -23.92 -10.95 -14.28
N GLU A 276 -24.85 -11.90 -14.46
CA GLU A 276 -25.13 -12.56 -15.75
C GLU A 276 -25.53 -11.56 -16.85
N ASP A 277 -26.22 -10.47 -16.49
CA ASP A 277 -26.61 -9.39 -17.40
C ASP A 277 -25.49 -8.34 -17.61
N GLY A 278 -24.27 -8.60 -17.12
CA GLY A 278 -23.15 -7.67 -17.24
C GLY A 278 -23.25 -6.45 -16.33
N VAL A 279 -24.04 -6.52 -15.26
CA VAL A 279 -24.22 -5.40 -14.32
C VAL A 279 -23.11 -5.42 -13.27
N LEU A 280 -22.35 -4.34 -13.19
CA LEU A 280 -21.44 -4.02 -12.10
C LEU A 280 -22.15 -3.05 -11.13
N LEU A 281 -22.08 -3.34 -9.84
CA LEU A 281 -22.63 -2.49 -8.78
C LEU A 281 -21.49 -1.72 -8.11
N LEU A 282 -21.56 -0.39 -8.14
CA LEU A 282 -20.64 0.48 -7.42
C LEU A 282 -21.35 1.04 -6.18
N PRO A 283 -20.72 0.96 -4.98
CA PRO A 283 -21.31 1.47 -3.75
C PRO A 283 -21.74 2.94 -3.91
N ARG A 284 -23.01 3.22 -3.63
CA ARG A 284 -23.53 4.61 -3.74
C ARG A 284 -22.78 5.57 -2.83
N ASP A 285 -22.29 5.08 -1.69
CA ASP A 285 -21.52 5.83 -0.70
C ASP A 285 -20.33 6.60 -1.30
N TRP A 286 -19.72 6.08 -2.37
CA TRP A 286 -18.58 6.71 -3.04
C TRP A 286 -18.96 7.99 -3.81
N PHE A 287 -20.25 8.24 -4.00
CA PHE A 287 -20.81 9.37 -4.75
C PHE A 287 -21.48 10.41 -3.85
N LEU A 288 -21.46 10.21 -2.54
CA LEU A 288 -22.24 11.00 -1.58
C LEU A 288 -21.39 11.97 -0.74
N ASP A 289 -20.08 12.14 -1.00
CA ASP A 289 -19.27 13.14 -0.30
C ASP A 289 -19.56 14.56 -0.86
N PRO A 290 -20.20 15.46 -0.09
CA PRO A 290 -20.54 16.79 -0.58
C PRO A 290 -19.33 17.72 -0.73
N GLY A 291 -18.23 17.46 -0.02
CA GLY A 291 -17.00 18.25 -0.11
C GLY A 291 -16.08 17.80 -1.25
N GLU A 292 -16.39 16.67 -1.88
CA GLU A 292 -15.58 16.08 -2.93
C GLU A 292 -16.46 15.39 -3.98
N PRO A 293 -16.99 16.17 -4.93
CA PRO A 293 -17.78 15.59 -6.02
C PRO A 293 -16.89 14.68 -6.88
N VAL A 294 -17.45 13.53 -7.24
CA VAL A 294 -16.82 12.59 -8.16
C VAL A 294 -16.62 13.26 -9.51
N LYS A 295 -15.40 13.15 -10.07
CA LYS A 295 -15.06 13.70 -11.39
C LYS A 295 -15.18 12.67 -12.50
N ARG A 296 -14.82 11.42 -12.21
CA ARG A 296 -14.84 10.32 -13.19
C ARG A 296 -14.89 8.96 -12.51
N ILE A 297 -15.38 7.98 -13.26
CA ILE A 297 -15.34 6.55 -12.91
C ILE A 297 -14.47 5.86 -13.97
N VAL A 298 -13.51 5.06 -13.53
CA VAL A 298 -12.69 4.21 -14.39
C VAL A 298 -13.03 2.76 -14.12
N LEU A 299 -13.38 2.04 -15.17
CA LEU A 299 -13.63 0.60 -15.15
C LEU A 299 -12.52 -0.10 -15.94
N THR A 300 -11.92 -1.13 -15.35
CA THR A 300 -10.80 -1.83 -15.96
C THR A 300 -10.80 -3.32 -15.65
N ASN A 301 -10.38 -4.12 -16.64
CA ASN A 301 -10.16 -5.57 -16.49
C ASN A 301 -8.78 -5.94 -17.04
N VAL A 302 -7.74 -5.29 -16.52
CA VAL A 302 -6.35 -5.49 -16.97
C VAL A 302 -5.58 -6.48 -16.09
N GLU A 303 -6.12 -6.85 -14.93
CA GLU A 303 -5.53 -7.81 -13.98
C GLU A 303 -6.01 -9.22 -14.30
N SER A 304 -5.20 -9.99 -15.03
CA SER A 304 -5.51 -11.39 -15.33
C SER A 304 -4.26 -12.22 -15.60
N SER A 305 -4.25 -13.42 -15.01
CA SER A 305 -3.29 -14.49 -15.28
C SER A 305 -3.54 -15.23 -16.59
N SER A 306 -4.48 -14.77 -17.42
CA SER A 306 -4.88 -15.45 -18.65
C SER A 306 -4.93 -14.51 -19.86
N LEU A 307 -4.40 -14.98 -20.99
CA LEU A 307 -4.44 -14.23 -22.26
C LEU A 307 -5.85 -14.09 -22.84
N ILE A 308 -6.73 -15.06 -22.57
CA ILE A 308 -8.08 -15.07 -23.14
C ILE A 308 -9.03 -14.11 -22.41
N THR A 309 -8.59 -13.52 -21.30
CA THR A 309 -9.41 -12.57 -20.53
C THR A 309 -9.51 -11.25 -21.29
N PRO A 310 -10.73 -10.73 -21.51
CA PRO A 310 -10.90 -9.44 -22.16
C PRO A 310 -10.28 -8.30 -21.36
N ARG A 311 -9.43 -7.48 -22.00
CA ARG A 311 -8.76 -6.35 -21.35
C ARG A 311 -9.24 -5.02 -21.88
N PHE A 312 -9.58 -4.12 -20.97
CA PHE A 312 -10.04 -2.78 -21.30
C PHE A 312 -9.75 -1.82 -20.15
N VAL A 313 -9.69 -0.53 -20.50
CA VAL A 313 -9.73 0.59 -19.57
C VAL A 313 -10.72 1.61 -20.14
N VAL A 314 -11.84 1.82 -19.46
CA VAL A 314 -12.89 2.75 -19.89
C VAL A 314 -13.12 3.78 -18.80
N GLU A 315 -13.24 5.03 -19.22
CA GLU A 315 -13.59 6.14 -18.35
C GLU A 315 -15.00 6.59 -18.70
N ILE A 316 -15.86 6.70 -17.69
CA ILE A 316 -17.26 7.10 -17.82
C ILE A 316 -17.53 8.28 -16.88
N PRO A 317 -18.44 9.20 -17.27
CA PRO A 317 -18.84 10.29 -16.39
C PRO A 317 -19.58 9.76 -15.16
N PRO A 318 -19.53 10.49 -14.02
CA PRO A 318 -20.37 10.18 -12.88
C PRO A 318 -21.85 10.31 -13.26
N PRO A 319 -22.75 9.50 -12.67
CA PRO A 319 -24.18 9.70 -12.83
C PRO A 319 -24.61 11.00 -12.14
N ALA A 320 -25.78 11.52 -12.50
CA ALA A 320 -26.44 12.53 -11.68
C ALA A 320 -26.69 11.97 -10.27
N ALA A 321 -26.59 12.82 -9.25
CA ALA A 321 -26.58 12.41 -7.84
C ALA A 321 -27.85 11.62 -7.42
N ASP A 322 -28.99 11.93 -8.03
CA ASP A 322 -30.31 11.35 -7.80
C ASP A 322 -30.70 10.26 -8.81
N SER A 323 -29.82 9.93 -9.77
CA SER A 323 -30.15 8.98 -10.83
C SER A 323 -30.14 7.53 -10.36
N ARG A 324 -31.23 6.83 -10.72
CA ARG A 324 -31.39 5.37 -10.66
C ARG A 324 -31.14 4.70 -12.01
N GLU A 325 -30.90 5.48 -13.06
CA GLU A 325 -30.72 4.94 -14.40
C GLU A 325 -29.38 4.19 -14.50
N PRO A 326 -29.36 2.99 -15.09
CA PRO A 326 -28.11 2.29 -15.33
C PRO A 326 -27.25 3.04 -16.34
N ILE A 327 -25.94 3.07 -16.10
CA ILE A 327 -24.95 3.67 -17.01
C ILE A 327 -24.55 2.61 -18.04
N PRO A 328 -24.85 2.78 -19.34
CA PRO A 328 -24.40 1.85 -20.36
C PRO A 328 -22.90 2.02 -20.62
N VAL A 329 -22.17 0.90 -20.62
CA VAL A 329 -20.72 0.86 -20.88
C VAL A 329 -20.47 -0.12 -22.02
N ASN A 330 -20.37 0.40 -23.24
CA ASN A 330 -20.11 -0.40 -24.43
C ASN A 330 -18.61 -0.45 -24.71
N ILE A 331 -18.06 -1.66 -24.72
CA ILE A 331 -16.65 -1.94 -24.96
C ILE A 331 -16.55 -2.67 -26.28
N GLU A 332 -15.88 -2.06 -27.24
CA GLU A 332 -15.42 -2.75 -28.44
C GLU A 332 -14.07 -3.37 -28.15
N ALA A 333 -13.93 -4.66 -28.40
CA ALA A 333 -12.67 -5.38 -28.26
C ALA A 333 -12.29 -6.07 -29.56
N LYS A 334 -11.01 -5.96 -29.91
CA LYS A 334 -10.40 -6.51 -31.12
C LYS A 334 -9.39 -7.59 -30.76
N VAL A 335 -9.06 -8.41 -31.75
CA VAL A 335 -8.01 -9.41 -31.65
C VAL A 335 -6.66 -8.75 -31.97
N LEU A 336 -5.64 -9.08 -31.19
CA LEU A 336 -4.24 -8.84 -31.55
C LEU A 336 -3.52 -10.19 -31.57
N ALA A 337 -2.88 -10.52 -32.68
CA ALA A 337 -2.03 -11.70 -32.80
C ALA A 337 -0.58 -11.30 -33.09
N LEU A 338 0.35 -11.88 -32.36
CA LEU A 338 1.77 -11.77 -32.61
C LEU A 338 2.24 -13.04 -33.30
N ARG A 339 2.87 -12.91 -34.46
CA ARG A 339 3.61 -13.98 -35.13
C ARG A 339 5.07 -13.87 -34.74
N LEU A 340 5.55 -14.84 -33.97
CA LEU A 340 6.92 -14.84 -33.46
C LEU A 340 7.85 -15.52 -34.45
N VAL A 341 8.89 -14.82 -34.88
CA VAL A 341 10.01 -15.42 -35.60
C VAL A 341 10.97 -15.96 -34.54
N LEU A 342 10.81 -17.23 -34.20
CA LEU A 342 11.63 -17.89 -33.19
C LEU A 342 13.08 -18.02 -33.67
N PRO A 343 14.08 -17.72 -32.82
CA PRO A 343 15.48 -17.74 -33.23
C PRO A 343 16.11 -19.14 -33.19
N HIS A 344 15.46 -20.11 -32.54
CA HIS A 344 15.83 -21.53 -32.50
C HIS A 344 14.71 -22.38 -33.14
N PRO A 345 15.02 -23.60 -33.63
CA PRO A 345 14.01 -24.55 -34.11
C PRO A 345 12.97 -24.88 -33.02
N MET A 346 11.72 -25.10 -33.42
CA MET A 346 10.61 -25.36 -32.48
C MET A 346 10.86 -26.60 -31.61
N GLU A 347 11.57 -27.59 -32.14
CA GLU A 347 11.92 -28.84 -31.47
C GLU A 347 12.76 -28.62 -30.21
N GLU A 348 13.62 -27.60 -30.18
CA GLU A 348 14.44 -27.26 -29.01
C GLU A 348 13.62 -26.68 -27.85
N TYR A 349 12.43 -26.16 -28.16
CA TYR A 349 11.51 -25.57 -27.18
C TYR A 349 10.52 -26.57 -26.55
N HIS A 350 10.58 -27.84 -26.94
CA HIS A 350 9.65 -28.85 -26.43
C HIS A 350 9.70 -28.92 -24.89
N GLY A 351 8.55 -28.70 -24.24
CA GLY A 351 8.41 -28.70 -22.78
C GLY A 351 8.93 -27.43 -22.09
N ARG A 352 9.29 -26.39 -22.85
CA ARG A 352 9.68 -25.07 -22.31
C ARG A 352 8.50 -24.10 -22.35
N GLU A 353 8.51 -23.15 -21.42
CA GLU A 353 7.53 -22.08 -21.33
C GLU A 353 8.15 -20.72 -21.70
N MET A 354 7.32 -19.83 -22.22
CA MET A 354 7.59 -18.40 -22.35
C MET A 354 6.70 -17.61 -21.40
N ALA A 355 7.23 -16.48 -20.93
CA ALA A 355 6.48 -15.51 -20.15
C ALA A 355 6.04 -14.34 -21.05
N VAL A 356 4.74 -14.05 -21.02
CA VAL A 356 4.13 -12.92 -21.72
C VAL A 356 3.60 -11.95 -20.69
N THR A 357 4.03 -10.70 -20.77
CA THR A 357 3.46 -9.59 -19.99
C THR A 357 2.83 -8.60 -20.95
N LEU A 358 1.60 -8.19 -20.64
CA LEU A 358 0.85 -7.20 -21.39
C LEU A 358 0.43 -6.08 -20.44
N ARG A 359 0.76 -4.84 -20.79
CA ARG A 359 0.42 -3.64 -20.02
C ARG A 359 -0.31 -2.64 -20.90
N SER A 360 -1.50 -2.21 -20.48
CA SER A 360 -2.15 -1.05 -21.09
C SER A 360 -1.38 0.21 -20.69
N THR A 361 -0.97 1.02 -21.67
CA THR A 361 -0.31 2.32 -21.41
C THR A 361 -1.24 3.25 -20.64
N ARG A 362 -2.54 3.27 -20.99
CA ARG A 362 -3.57 4.03 -20.28
C ARG A 362 -3.75 3.57 -18.83
N ALA A 363 -3.66 2.27 -18.55
CA ALA A 363 -3.71 1.77 -17.16
C ALA A 363 -2.49 2.21 -16.34
N ALA A 364 -1.32 2.37 -16.98
CA ALA A 364 -0.10 2.80 -16.32
C ALA A 364 -0.17 4.23 -15.76
N GLU A 365 -1.06 5.07 -16.31
CA GLU A 365 -1.30 6.43 -15.85
C GLU A 365 -2.28 6.49 -14.65
N LEU A 366 -2.91 5.38 -14.29
CA LEU A 366 -3.83 5.34 -13.17
C LEU A 366 -3.06 5.25 -11.84
N PRO A 367 -3.38 6.08 -10.83
CA PRO A 367 -2.60 6.24 -9.60
C PRO A 367 -2.51 4.99 -8.71
N VAL A 368 -3.26 3.91 -9.03
CA VAL A 368 -3.40 2.72 -8.18
C VAL A 368 -2.97 1.43 -8.92
N TYR A 369 -2.29 1.55 -10.07
CA TYR A 369 -1.90 0.38 -10.87
C TYR A 369 -0.43 -0.01 -10.68
N SER A 370 -0.19 -1.13 -10.00
CA SER A 370 1.15 -1.69 -9.76
C SER A 370 1.37 -3.09 -10.36
N GLY A 371 0.35 -3.68 -11.00
CA GLY A 371 0.42 -5.07 -11.49
C GLY A 371 1.27 -5.24 -12.74
N ARG A 372 2.20 -6.19 -12.71
CA ARG A 372 2.74 -6.85 -13.91
C ARG A 372 2.25 -8.29 -13.90
N ASP A 373 1.17 -8.57 -14.62
CA ASP A 373 0.77 -9.96 -14.79
C ASP A 373 1.74 -10.65 -15.76
N VAL A 374 2.39 -11.69 -15.26
CA VAL A 374 3.22 -12.58 -16.06
C VAL A 374 2.39 -13.82 -16.36
N ILE A 375 2.16 -14.08 -17.64
CA ILE A 375 1.42 -15.25 -18.10
C ILE A 375 2.42 -16.23 -18.70
N ASN A 376 2.56 -17.39 -18.07
CA ASN A 376 3.41 -18.47 -18.57
C ASN A 376 2.61 -19.36 -19.52
N LEU A 377 3.18 -19.65 -20.69
CA LEU A 377 2.56 -20.44 -21.75
C LEU A 377 3.63 -21.31 -22.40
N PRO A 378 3.29 -22.46 -22.99
CA PRO A 378 4.21 -23.19 -23.85
C PRO A 378 4.76 -22.27 -24.95
N VAL A 379 6.05 -22.41 -25.28
CA VAL A 379 6.63 -21.65 -26.40
C VAL A 379 5.92 -22.02 -27.70
N THR A 380 5.52 -21.01 -28.45
CA THR A 380 4.79 -21.12 -29.72
C THR A 380 5.24 -20.02 -30.67
N ASP A 381 4.98 -20.17 -31.97
CA ASP A 381 5.22 -19.15 -32.99
C ASP A 381 4.08 -18.14 -33.11
N ARG A 382 3.03 -18.28 -32.29
CA ARG A 382 1.87 -17.39 -32.29
C ARG A 382 1.31 -17.13 -30.90
N VAL A 383 1.20 -15.85 -30.53
CA VAL A 383 0.51 -15.40 -29.30
C VAL A 383 -0.73 -14.62 -29.69
N GLU A 384 -1.89 -14.97 -29.12
CA GLU A 384 -3.15 -14.32 -29.45
C GLU A 384 -3.81 -13.71 -28.20
N PHE A 385 -4.22 -12.46 -28.35
CA PHE A 385 -5.02 -11.71 -27.39
C PHE A 385 -6.40 -11.50 -28.01
N PRO A 386 -7.41 -12.34 -27.67
CA PRO A 386 -8.66 -12.41 -28.43
C PRO A 386 -9.60 -11.21 -28.17
N ALA A 387 -9.39 -10.47 -27.08
CA ALA A 387 -10.27 -9.38 -26.71
C ALA A 387 -9.49 -8.26 -26.00
N LEU A 388 -8.92 -7.34 -26.78
CA LEU A 388 -8.32 -6.11 -26.28
C LEU A 388 -9.14 -4.91 -26.73
N ALA A 389 -9.49 -4.00 -25.82
CA ALA A 389 -10.05 -2.72 -26.21
C ALA A 389 -9.03 -1.91 -27.01
N PRO A 390 -9.46 -1.11 -28.01
CA PRO A 390 -8.58 -0.23 -28.77
C PRO A 390 -7.71 0.66 -27.86
N GLY A 391 -6.43 0.76 -28.21
CA GLY A 391 -5.46 1.55 -27.44
C GLY A 391 -4.04 1.02 -27.58
N ALA A 392 -3.09 1.74 -26.97
CA ALA A 392 -1.69 1.36 -26.95
C ALA A 392 -1.37 0.40 -25.80
N TYR A 393 -0.67 -0.67 -26.11
CA TYR A 393 -0.25 -1.70 -25.16
C TYR A 393 1.24 -1.97 -25.30
N GLN A 394 1.91 -2.07 -24.16
CA GLN A 394 3.28 -2.57 -24.07
C GLN A 394 3.24 -4.08 -23.84
N ILE A 395 3.93 -4.83 -24.69
CA ILE A 395 4.10 -6.27 -24.56
C ILE A 395 5.57 -6.57 -24.27
N GLU A 396 5.81 -7.41 -23.28
CA GLU A 396 7.11 -7.97 -22.96
C GLU A 396 7.04 -9.49 -23.13
N LEU A 397 7.99 -10.06 -23.90
CA LEU A 397 8.13 -11.49 -24.13
C LEU A 397 9.47 -11.95 -23.57
N ARG A 398 9.40 -12.99 -22.72
CA ARG A 398 10.57 -13.68 -22.16
C ARG A 398 10.53 -15.11 -22.65
N ILE A 399 11.41 -15.44 -23.58
CA ILE A 399 11.48 -16.75 -24.23
C ILE A 399 12.87 -17.33 -23.97
N PRO A 400 13.00 -18.60 -23.55
CA PRO A 400 14.29 -19.22 -23.31
C PRO A 400 15.24 -19.07 -24.51
N GLY A 401 16.51 -18.74 -24.25
CA GLY A 401 17.51 -18.60 -25.31
C GLY A 401 17.29 -17.38 -26.22
N SER A 402 16.55 -16.38 -25.75
CA SER A 402 16.34 -15.11 -26.45
C SER A 402 16.44 -13.95 -25.46
N ALA A 403 16.98 -12.82 -25.91
CA ALA A 403 16.94 -11.60 -25.10
C ALA A 403 15.47 -11.17 -24.89
N THR A 404 15.15 -10.63 -23.71
CA THR A 404 13.80 -10.14 -23.42
C THR A 404 13.39 -9.10 -24.45
N TRP A 405 12.29 -9.39 -25.13
CA TRP A 405 11.75 -8.53 -26.17
C TRP A 405 10.68 -7.64 -25.57
N LYS A 406 10.68 -6.36 -25.95
CA LYS A 406 9.66 -5.38 -25.56
C LYS A 406 9.21 -4.60 -26.78
N GLY A 407 7.91 -4.43 -26.94
CA GLY A 407 7.36 -3.59 -27.99
C GLY A 407 6.03 -2.98 -27.60
N GLU A 408 5.65 -1.95 -28.35
CA GLU A 408 4.40 -1.24 -28.19
C GLU A 408 3.52 -1.47 -29.42
N PHE A 409 2.25 -1.78 -29.18
CA PHE A 409 1.28 -2.05 -30.23
C PHE A 409 0.00 -1.24 -30.00
N VAL A 410 -0.55 -0.72 -31.09
CA VAL A 410 -1.85 -0.08 -31.10
C VAL A 410 -2.90 -1.09 -31.60
N VAL A 411 -3.78 -1.50 -30.70
CA VAL A 411 -4.85 -2.45 -31.01
C VAL A 411 -5.87 -1.77 -31.93
N GLY A 412 -6.09 -2.37 -33.09
CA GLY A 412 -7.05 -1.91 -34.10
C GLY A 412 -6.44 -1.31 -35.37
N GLU A 413 -5.11 -1.16 -35.45
CA GLU A 413 -4.41 -0.79 -36.69
C GLU A 413 -4.08 -2.00 -37.56
N LYS A 414 -3.58 -3.09 -36.94
CA LYS A 414 -3.31 -4.37 -37.59
C LYS A 414 -3.63 -5.51 -36.64
N ASP A 415 -4.32 -6.52 -37.15
CA ASP A 415 -4.72 -7.69 -36.37
C ASP A 415 -3.58 -8.68 -36.15
N VAL A 416 -2.58 -8.69 -37.06
CA VAL A 416 -1.41 -9.56 -36.98
C VAL A 416 -0.13 -8.73 -37.10
N GLN A 417 0.80 -8.92 -36.16
CA GLN A 417 2.09 -8.25 -36.11
C GLN A 417 3.22 -9.27 -36.05
N GLU A 418 4.25 -9.10 -36.86
CA GLU A 418 5.42 -9.96 -36.83
C GLU A 418 6.44 -9.45 -35.80
N VAL A 419 6.96 -10.36 -34.97
CA VAL A 419 7.93 -10.07 -33.92
C VAL A 419 9.19 -10.89 -34.17
N ALA A 420 10.27 -10.20 -34.53
CA ALA A 420 11.59 -10.80 -34.67
C ALA A 420 12.32 -10.81 -33.32
N LEU A 421 12.72 -12.00 -32.88
CA LEU A 421 13.42 -12.21 -31.62
C LEU A 421 14.93 -12.35 -31.85
N SER A 422 15.72 -11.80 -30.93
CA SER A 422 17.17 -11.90 -30.99
C SER A 422 17.64 -13.24 -30.46
N ARG A 423 18.44 -13.95 -31.26
CA ARG A 423 19.08 -15.21 -30.84
C ARG A 423 20.05 -14.99 -29.68
N GLY A 424 19.98 -15.86 -28.69
CA GLY A 424 20.94 -15.95 -27.60
C GLY A 424 20.92 -17.33 -26.93
N SER A 425 21.53 -17.41 -25.76
CA SER A 425 21.47 -18.58 -24.88
C SER A 425 21.24 -18.13 -23.45
N ASP A 426 20.39 -18.85 -22.73
CA ASP A 426 20.25 -18.73 -21.28
C ASP A 426 21.49 -19.36 -20.64
N VAL A 427 22.18 -18.62 -19.78
CA VAL A 427 23.40 -19.08 -19.10
C VAL A 427 23.05 -19.42 -17.66
N HIS A 428 22.98 -20.72 -17.38
CA HIS A 428 22.69 -21.26 -16.06
C HIS A 428 23.98 -21.54 -15.28
N PHE A 429 23.93 -21.43 -13.96
CA PHE A 429 25.01 -21.84 -13.07
C PHE A 429 24.47 -22.24 -11.71
N ALA A 430 25.19 -23.14 -11.04
CA ALA A 430 25.00 -23.43 -9.64
C ALA A 430 26.13 -22.80 -8.82
N LEU A 431 25.81 -22.29 -7.63
CA LEU A 431 26.84 -21.90 -6.66
C LEU A 431 27.03 -23.04 -5.69
N GLN A 432 28.29 -23.47 -5.51
CA GLN A 432 28.60 -24.35 -4.40
C GLN A 432 28.39 -23.57 -3.09
N PRO A 433 27.48 -24.00 -2.20
CA PRO A 433 27.23 -23.27 -0.97
C PRO A 433 28.47 -23.27 -0.09
N ILE A 434 28.84 -22.11 0.43
CA ILE A 434 29.72 -22.02 1.59
C ILE A 434 28.85 -22.40 2.80
N GLU A 435 29.31 -23.33 3.65
CA GLU A 435 28.59 -23.67 4.89
C GLU A 435 28.21 -22.40 5.66
N ALA A 436 26.95 -22.31 6.12
CA ALA A 436 26.30 -21.18 6.81
C ALA A 436 25.67 -20.04 5.98
N TRP A 437 25.49 -20.18 4.66
CA TRP A 437 24.77 -19.16 3.87
C TRP A 437 23.23 -19.24 3.93
N GLN A 438 22.59 -18.08 4.06
CA GLN A 438 21.29 -17.79 3.43
C GLN A 438 21.56 -17.03 2.13
N LEU A 439 21.11 -17.57 0.99
CA LEU A 439 21.35 -17.01 -0.36
C LEU A 439 20.62 -15.67 -0.53
N GLY A 440 21.35 -14.56 -0.41
CA GLY A 440 20.83 -13.21 -0.69
C GLY A 440 21.88 -12.13 -1.02
N VAL A 441 23.19 -12.43 -0.93
CA VAL A 441 24.25 -11.39 -0.89
C VAL A 441 25.22 -11.43 -2.08
N VAL A 442 25.11 -12.40 -3.01
CA VAL A 442 25.95 -12.44 -4.22
C VAL A 442 25.22 -11.91 -5.44
N LEU A 443 25.81 -10.88 -6.04
CA LEU A 443 25.42 -10.35 -7.34
C LEU A 443 26.36 -10.90 -8.42
N PRO A 444 25.98 -11.99 -9.11
CA PRO A 444 26.76 -12.51 -10.22
C PRO A 444 26.80 -11.49 -11.36
N GLN A 445 27.90 -11.46 -12.09
CA GLN A 445 28.12 -10.54 -13.22
C GLN A 445 28.53 -11.31 -14.47
N LEU A 446 28.13 -10.84 -15.64
CA LEU A 446 28.70 -11.25 -16.91
C LEU A 446 29.61 -10.13 -17.42
N TRP A 447 30.78 -10.50 -17.93
CA TRP A 447 31.75 -9.58 -18.49
C TRP A 447 32.01 -9.93 -19.96
N ARG A 448 32.16 -8.91 -20.79
CA ARG A 448 32.55 -9.02 -22.20
C ARG A 448 33.49 -7.87 -22.54
N ASP A 449 34.59 -8.17 -23.23
CA ASP A 449 35.58 -7.17 -23.66
C ASP A 449 36.08 -6.27 -22.51
N GLY A 450 36.28 -6.86 -21.33
CA GLY A 450 36.78 -6.16 -20.14
C GLY A 450 35.78 -5.21 -19.45
N ARG A 451 34.49 -5.30 -19.79
CA ARG A 451 33.41 -4.52 -19.16
C ARG A 451 32.27 -5.43 -18.73
N GLU A 452 31.53 -4.99 -17.70
CA GLU A 452 30.30 -5.66 -17.30
C GLU A 452 29.26 -5.56 -18.43
N PHE A 453 28.70 -6.70 -18.82
CA PHE A 453 27.65 -6.83 -19.82
C PHE A 453 26.30 -6.81 -19.11
N PRO A 454 25.38 -5.90 -19.49
CA PRO A 454 24.09 -5.73 -18.82
C PRO A 454 23.09 -6.81 -19.24
N ALA A 455 23.34 -8.05 -18.83
CA ALA A 455 22.40 -9.16 -19.03
C ALA A 455 21.27 -9.12 -17.99
N GLU A 456 20.08 -9.54 -18.39
CA GLU A 456 18.98 -9.77 -17.46
C GLU A 456 19.27 -11.01 -16.61
N PHE A 457 19.22 -10.86 -15.28
CA PHE A 457 19.49 -11.93 -14.34
C PHE A 457 18.22 -12.34 -13.59
N ASP A 458 17.88 -13.63 -13.68
CA ASP A 458 16.80 -14.27 -12.94
C ASP A 458 17.35 -14.87 -11.64
N TYR A 459 17.03 -14.23 -10.50
CA TYR A 459 17.49 -14.66 -9.18
C TYR A 459 16.92 -16.01 -8.76
N ALA A 460 15.69 -16.33 -9.18
CA ALA A 460 15.01 -17.55 -8.77
C ALA A 460 15.65 -18.77 -9.44
N THR A 461 15.97 -18.65 -10.73
CA THR A 461 16.58 -19.73 -11.52
C THR A 461 18.10 -19.64 -11.63
N LYS A 462 18.72 -18.60 -11.07
CA LYS A 462 20.17 -18.32 -11.19
C LYS A 462 20.63 -18.37 -12.65
N THR A 463 19.96 -17.60 -13.50
CA THR A 463 20.17 -17.64 -14.96
C THR A 463 20.36 -16.25 -15.52
N PHE A 464 21.36 -16.06 -16.38
CA PHE A 464 21.38 -14.89 -17.27
C PHE A 464 20.60 -15.21 -18.54
N ARG A 465 19.58 -14.42 -18.83
CA ARG A 465 18.64 -14.70 -19.93
C ARG A 465 19.18 -14.18 -21.27
N GLY A 466 19.05 -15.01 -22.31
CA GLY A 466 19.17 -14.55 -23.70
C GLY A 466 20.49 -13.89 -24.07
N VAL A 467 21.61 -14.36 -23.53
CA VAL A 467 22.92 -13.78 -23.77
C VAL A 467 23.31 -14.00 -25.24
N PRO A 468 23.65 -12.94 -26.01
CA PRO A 468 23.90 -13.08 -27.44
C PRO A 468 25.25 -13.78 -27.70
N PRO A 469 25.53 -14.20 -28.95
CA PRO A 469 26.82 -14.77 -29.31
C PRO A 469 28.01 -13.85 -28.97
N GLY A 470 29.07 -14.47 -28.44
CA GLY A 470 30.29 -13.78 -28.00
C GLY A 470 31.09 -14.58 -26.97
N ALA A 471 32.26 -14.06 -26.64
CA ALA A 471 33.09 -14.56 -25.55
C ALA A 471 32.78 -13.78 -24.27
N TYR A 472 32.55 -14.50 -23.18
CA TYR A 472 32.13 -13.96 -21.90
C TYR A 472 32.97 -14.51 -20.75
N THR A 473 33.04 -13.73 -19.68
CA THR A 473 33.54 -14.16 -18.39
C THR A 473 32.42 -14.00 -17.36
N PHE A 474 31.94 -15.11 -16.83
CA PHE A 474 31.11 -15.12 -15.63
C PHE A 474 31.99 -14.76 -14.43
N ARG A 475 31.49 -13.88 -13.56
CA ARG A 475 32.23 -13.35 -12.42
C ARG A 475 31.36 -13.21 -11.18
N ILE A 476 31.88 -13.67 -10.07
CA ILE A 476 31.38 -13.38 -8.73
C ILE A 476 32.42 -12.51 -8.03
N PRO A 477 32.11 -11.23 -7.72
CA PRO A 477 33.03 -10.35 -7.01
C PRO A 477 33.41 -10.92 -5.64
N SER A 478 34.66 -10.76 -5.22
CA SER A 478 35.10 -11.18 -3.88
C SER A 478 34.47 -10.32 -2.78
N SER A 479 34.45 -10.81 -1.52
CA SER A 479 33.94 -10.02 -0.39
C SER A 479 34.70 -8.71 -0.19
N ALA A 480 36.01 -8.69 -0.48
CA ALA A 480 36.82 -7.48 -0.41
C ALA A 480 36.36 -6.42 -1.43
N GLU A 481 35.94 -6.85 -2.62
CA GLU A 481 35.40 -5.96 -3.65
C GLU A 481 34.00 -5.47 -3.31
N LEU A 482 33.15 -6.33 -2.73
CA LEU A 482 31.82 -5.93 -2.27
C LEU A 482 31.90 -4.92 -1.12
N GLN A 483 32.75 -5.15 -0.12
CA GLN A 483 33.00 -4.20 0.98
C GLN A 483 33.51 -2.85 0.48
N LYS A 484 34.35 -2.83 -0.56
CA LYS A 484 34.81 -1.59 -1.19
C LYS A 484 33.67 -0.84 -1.89
N ARG A 485 32.69 -1.55 -2.45
CA ARG A 485 31.55 -0.96 -3.18
C ARG A 485 30.44 -0.48 -2.25
N GLN A 486 30.13 -1.22 -1.19
CA GLN A 486 28.97 -0.97 -0.32
C GLN A 486 29.33 -0.27 1.01
N GLY A 487 30.62 -0.18 1.35
CA GLY A 487 31.09 0.24 2.67
C GLY A 487 31.43 -0.99 3.54
N ALA A 488 32.41 -0.85 4.44
CA ALA A 488 32.92 -1.98 5.22
C ALA A 488 31.88 -2.57 6.20
N ASP A 489 30.88 -1.76 6.60
CA ASP A 489 29.93 -2.08 7.65
C ASP A 489 28.64 -2.74 7.15
N SER A 490 28.46 -2.91 5.83
CA SER A 490 27.21 -3.41 5.22
C SER A 490 27.24 -4.89 4.83
N PHE A 491 28.39 -5.57 4.95
CA PHE A 491 28.55 -6.98 4.58
C PHE A 491 28.64 -7.84 5.85
N ASP A 492 27.51 -8.43 6.25
CA ASP A 492 27.46 -9.40 7.35
C ASP A 492 27.46 -10.82 6.78
N GLY A 493 28.64 -11.44 6.66
CA GLY A 493 28.79 -12.77 6.09
C GLY A 493 30.24 -13.28 6.03
N PRO A 494 30.47 -14.58 5.77
CA PRO A 494 31.81 -15.14 5.63
C PRO A 494 32.53 -14.54 4.42
N MET A 495 33.82 -14.25 4.60
CA MET A 495 34.67 -13.72 3.52
C MET A 495 34.92 -14.80 2.47
N PHE A 496 34.99 -14.43 1.19
CA PHE A 496 35.26 -15.35 0.07
C PHE A 496 36.09 -14.68 -1.04
N SER A 497 36.82 -15.49 -1.81
CA SER A 497 37.79 -15.02 -2.81
C SER A 497 37.20 -14.51 -4.12
N GLY A 498 35.90 -14.68 -4.34
CA GLY A 498 35.25 -14.53 -5.65
C GLY A 498 35.54 -15.72 -6.56
N ALA A 499 34.94 -15.70 -7.76
CA ALA A 499 35.14 -16.73 -8.78
C ALA A 499 34.99 -16.13 -10.18
N GLU A 500 35.76 -16.65 -11.15
CA GLU A 500 35.67 -16.26 -12.55
C GLU A 500 35.70 -17.50 -13.45
N ARG A 501 34.91 -17.47 -14.52
CA ARG A 501 34.87 -18.56 -15.52
C ARG A 501 34.59 -18.00 -16.91
N SER A 502 35.50 -18.25 -17.83
CA SER A 502 35.33 -17.88 -19.24
C SER A 502 34.54 -18.94 -20.00
N PHE A 503 33.69 -18.51 -20.92
CA PHE A 503 32.92 -19.35 -21.81
C PHE A 503 32.60 -18.61 -23.12
N GLU A 504 32.14 -19.35 -24.13
CA GLU A 504 31.80 -18.80 -25.44
C GLU A 504 30.38 -19.23 -25.83
N ILE A 505 29.61 -18.27 -26.35
CA ILE A 505 28.32 -18.51 -26.98
C ILE A 505 28.51 -18.35 -28.49
N LYS A 506 28.29 -19.44 -29.23
CA LYS A 506 28.41 -19.49 -30.69
C LYS A 506 27.07 -19.17 -31.36
N ALA A 507 27.12 -18.88 -32.65
CA ALA A 507 25.91 -18.62 -33.43
C ALA A 507 24.95 -19.82 -33.45
N ASP A 508 25.45 -21.05 -33.31
CA ASP A 508 24.69 -22.30 -33.27
C ASP A 508 24.58 -22.90 -31.86
N SER A 509 24.94 -22.14 -30.82
CA SER A 509 24.78 -22.58 -29.43
C SER A 509 23.32 -22.90 -29.11
N PRO A 510 23.07 -23.90 -28.24
CA PRO A 510 21.73 -24.29 -27.82
C PRO A 510 21.02 -23.16 -27.06
N ILE A 511 19.71 -23.31 -26.85
CA ILE A 511 18.89 -22.42 -26.02
C ILE A 511 19.52 -22.17 -24.64
N GLU A 512 20.22 -23.14 -24.06
CA GLU A 512 20.74 -23.09 -22.70
C GLU A 512 22.18 -23.59 -22.63
N ILE A 513 23.01 -22.85 -21.91
CA ILE A 513 24.40 -23.21 -21.61
C ILE A 513 24.52 -23.31 -20.09
N ASP A 514 24.80 -24.51 -19.60
CA ASP A 514 25.07 -24.72 -18.18
C ASP A 514 26.57 -24.58 -17.91
N LEU A 515 26.91 -23.60 -17.06
CA LEU A 515 28.25 -23.47 -16.51
C LEU A 515 28.48 -24.50 -15.41
N GLY A 516 27.46 -25.20 -14.92
CA GLY A 516 27.58 -26.16 -13.82
C GLY A 516 27.92 -25.45 -12.50
N GLU A 517 28.57 -26.18 -11.59
CA GLU A 517 28.91 -25.65 -10.27
C GLU A 517 30.10 -24.68 -10.32
N ILE A 518 29.91 -23.50 -9.72
CA ILE A 518 30.94 -22.49 -9.51
C ILE A 518 31.41 -22.56 -8.04
N PRO A 519 32.66 -22.96 -7.80
CA PRO A 519 33.20 -23.05 -6.45
C PRO A 519 33.48 -21.66 -5.89
N LEU A 520 33.01 -21.39 -4.66
CA LEU A 520 33.36 -20.20 -3.90
C LEU A 520 34.24 -20.61 -2.72
N ALA A 521 35.50 -20.18 -2.74
CA ALA A 521 36.43 -20.49 -1.65
C ALA A 521 36.20 -19.53 -0.47
N ALA A 522 35.87 -20.09 0.69
CA ALA A 522 35.83 -19.34 1.94
C ALA A 522 37.24 -18.85 2.30
N LEU A 523 37.35 -17.58 2.64
CA LEU A 523 38.55 -16.98 3.19
C LEU A 523 38.54 -17.15 4.72
N PRO A 524 39.71 -17.40 5.34
CA PRO A 524 39.78 -17.52 6.79
C PRO A 524 39.26 -16.25 7.47
N ALA A 525 38.45 -16.42 8.51
CA ALA A 525 37.99 -15.32 9.35
C ALA A 525 39.20 -14.49 9.79
N LYS A 526 39.16 -13.16 9.63
CA LYS A 526 40.19 -12.28 10.18
C LYS A 526 40.28 -12.59 11.68
N GLN A 527 41.40 -13.15 12.12
CA GLN A 527 41.70 -13.22 13.54
C GLN A 527 41.65 -11.78 14.06
N GLU A 528 40.69 -11.48 14.93
CA GLU A 528 40.67 -10.23 15.66
C GLU A 528 42.03 -10.09 16.34
N LYS A 529 42.82 -9.10 15.93
CA LYS A 529 43.94 -8.67 16.73
C LYS A 529 43.34 -8.19 18.05
N LYS A 530 43.38 -9.04 19.08
CA LYS A 530 43.21 -8.63 20.47
C LYS A 530 44.01 -7.35 20.64
N LYS A 531 43.31 -6.22 20.83
CA LYS A 531 43.92 -5.01 21.37
C LYS A 531 44.46 -5.41 22.73
N THR A 532 45.75 -5.67 22.81
CA THR A 532 46.47 -5.64 24.07
C THR A 532 46.35 -4.21 24.57
N SER A 533 45.50 -4.03 25.58
CA SER A 533 45.52 -2.87 26.45
C SER A 533 46.95 -2.68 26.94
N ARG A 534 47.54 -1.51 26.66
CA ARG A 534 48.76 -1.07 27.33
C ARG A 534 48.46 -0.95 28.83
N GLU A 535 49.29 -1.61 29.64
CA GLU A 535 49.40 -1.37 31.09
C GLU A 535 49.92 0.06 31.37
#